data_AF-A0A286GF88-F1
#
_entry.id   AF-A0A286GF88-F1
#
_cell.length_a   1.000
_cell.length_b   1.000
_cell.length_c   1.000
_cell.angle_alpha   90.00
_cell.angle_beta   90.00
_cell.angle_gamma   90.00
#
_symmetry.space_group_name_H-M   'P 1'
#
loop_
_entity.id
_entity.type
_entity.pdbx_description
1 polymer ?
#
loop_
_entity_poly.entity_id
_entity_poly.type
_entity_poly.pdbx_seq_one_letter_code
_entity_poly.pdbx_strand_id
1 'polypeptide(L)'
;MSIEMPTVEVHALAGSLRDVAAEAAQIAPRLDRPGDVGAALQAGVEAFLDVQRMVGQALAGELEWLAGTVAAVADSWVDLDRALLDPDRGTRAR
;
A
#
# COMPACT_ATOMS: atom_id res chain seq x y z
N MET A 1 4.66 29.24 -4.37
CA MET A 1 5.02 27.84 -4.10
C MET A 1 4.05 27.00 -4.91
N SER A 2 4.48 26.44 -6.04
CA SER A 2 3.61 25.61 -6.87
C SER A 2 3.83 24.17 -6.44
N ILE A 3 2.80 23.51 -5.94
CA ILE A 3 2.83 22.05 -5.84
C ILE A 3 2.71 21.58 -7.29
N GLU A 4 3.81 21.10 -7.87
CA GLU A 4 3.87 20.76 -9.30
C GLU A 4 3.18 19.44 -9.65
N MET A 5 2.74 18.67 -8.65
CA MET A 5 2.09 17.38 -8.86
C MET A 5 0.56 17.50 -8.69
N PRO A 6 -0.22 17.29 -9.77
CA PRO A 6 -1.69 17.25 -9.69
C PRO A 6 -2.18 16.18 -8.71
N THR A 7 -3.22 16.48 -7.94
CA THR A 7 -3.84 15.54 -6.99
C THR A 7 -4.26 14.21 -7.64
N VAL A 8 -4.68 14.24 -8.90
CA VAL A 8 -5.01 13.03 -9.67
C VAL A 8 -3.81 12.09 -9.83
N GLU A 9 -2.61 12.63 -9.99
CA GLU A 9 -1.37 11.84 -10.07
C GLU A 9 -1.01 11.24 -8.72
N VAL A 10 -1.28 11.96 -7.62
CA VAL A 10 -1.09 11.45 -6.25
C VAL A 10 -2.04 10.30 -5.95
N HIS A 11 -3.32 10.40 -6.35
CA HIS A 11 -4.25 9.28 -6.27
C HIS A 11 -3.84 8.10 -7.16
N ALA A 12 -3.32 8.38 -8.36
CA ALA A 12 -2.81 7.33 -9.25
C ALA A 12 -1.62 6.59 -8.60
N LEU A 13 -0.71 7.31 -7.95
CA LEU A 13 0.39 6.72 -7.19
C LEU A 13 -0.15 5.83 -6.05
N ALA A 14 -1.14 6.29 -5.29
CA ALA A 14 -1.78 5.47 -4.27
C ALA A 14 -2.41 4.20 -4.88
N GLY A 15 -3.00 4.30 -6.07
CA GLY A 15 -3.50 3.14 -6.84
C GLY A 15 -2.38 2.15 -7.18
N SER A 16 -1.28 2.61 -7.78
CA SER A 16 -0.15 1.75 -8.11
C SER A 16 0.46 1.07 -6.89
N LEU A 17 0.53 1.77 -5.75
CA LEU A 17 1.00 1.16 -4.50
C LEU A 17 0.09 0.03 -4.02
N ARG A 18 -1.24 0.16 -4.18
CA ARG A 18 -2.19 -0.92 -3.86
C ARG A 18 -2.05 -2.10 -4.81
N ASP A 19 -1.82 -1.86 -6.10
CA ASP A 19 -1.59 -2.92 -7.07
C ASP A 19 -0.33 -3.72 -6.70
N VAL A 20 0.77 -3.03 -6.36
CA VAL A 20 2.01 -3.69 -5.91
C VAL A 20 1.81 -4.39 -4.56
N ALA A 21 1.01 -3.83 -3.65
CA ALA A 21 0.66 -4.49 -2.39
C ALA A 21 -0.10 -5.81 -2.65
N ALA A 22 -1.04 -5.79 -3.59
CA ALA A 22 -1.78 -6.97 -4.00
C ALA A 22 -0.87 -8.03 -4.64
N GLU A 23 0.13 -7.63 -5.42
CA GLU A 23 1.17 -8.53 -5.94
C GLU A 23 2.02 -9.14 -4.82
N ALA A 24 2.45 -8.34 -3.84
CA ALA A 24 3.21 -8.81 -2.68
C ALA A 24 2.39 -9.81 -1.84
N ALA A 25 1.08 -9.58 -1.69
CA ALA A 25 0.18 -10.50 -1.01
C ALA A 25 0.09 -11.88 -1.70
N GLN A 26 0.43 -11.98 -2.99
CA GLN A 26 0.50 -13.26 -3.71
C GLN A 26 1.73 -14.11 -3.36
N ILE A 27 2.73 -13.56 -2.66
CA ILE A 27 3.92 -14.33 -2.25
C ILE A 27 3.50 -15.50 -1.36
N ALA A 28 2.65 -15.24 -0.36
CA ALA A 28 2.21 -16.26 0.58
C ALA A 28 1.51 -17.48 -0.08
N PRO A 29 0.44 -17.30 -0.86
CA PRO A 29 -0.24 -18.43 -1.51
C PRO A 29 0.61 -19.13 -2.57
N ARG A 30 1.54 -18.44 -3.23
CA ARG A 30 2.46 -19.06 -4.21
C ARG A 30 3.50 -19.96 -3.53
N LEU A 31 3.80 -19.69 -2.27
CA LEU A 31 4.81 -20.38 -1.46
C LEU A 31 4.16 -21.26 -0.37
N ASP A 32 2.94 -21.74 -0.59
CA ASP A 32 2.18 -22.53 0.40
C ASP A 32 2.90 -23.83 0.79
N ARG A 33 3.64 -24.46 -0.13
CA ARG A 33 4.29 -25.75 0.10
C ARG A 33 5.71 -25.87 -0.49
N PRO A 34 6.61 -26.62 0.17
CA PRO A 34 8.02 -26.81 -0.23
C PRO A 34 8.25 -27.60 -1.53
N GLY A 35 7.23 -28.22 -2.10
CA GLY A 35 7.40 -29.15 -3.23
C GLY A 35 8.07 -30.46 -2.80
N ASP A 36 8.57 -31.24 -3.76
CA ASP A 36 9.31 -32.48 -3.50
C ASP A 36 10.81 -32.22 -3.56
N VAL A 37 11.41 -31.96 -2.39
CA VAL A 37 12.84 -31.61 -2.23
C VAL A 37 13.65 -32.69 -1.50
N GLY A 38 13.01 -33.81 -1.16
CA GLY A 38 13.59 -34.90 -0.38
C GLY A 38 13.77 -34.58 1.11
N ALA A 39 13.82 -35.64 1.92
CA ALA A 39 13.77 -35.54 3.39
C ALA A 39 14.92 -34.72 4.01
N ALA A 40 16.11 -34.72 3.40
CA ALA A 40 17.27 -34.00 3.91
C ALA A 40 17.12 -32.47 3.81
N LEU A 41 16.40 -31.98 2.80
CA LEU A 41 16.22 -30.54 2.56
C LEU A 41 14.88 -30.01 3.07
N GLN A 42 13.91 -30.91 3.33
CA GLN A 42 12.53 -30.58 3.70
C GLN A 42 12.43 -29.48 4.76
N ALA A 43 13.07 -29.66 5.91
CA ALA A 43 12.98 -28.72 7.03
C ALA A 43 13.59 -27.34 6.71
N GLY A 44 14.69 -27.33 5.94
CA GLY A 44 15.33 -26.09 5.51
C GLY A 44 14.47 -25.30 4.53
N VAL A 45 13.81 -26.00 3.59
CA VAL A 45 12.89 -25.38 2.63
C VAL A 45 11.63 -24.88 3.33
N GLU A 46 11.08 -25.63 4.28
CA GLU A 46 9.93 -25.18 5.07
C GLU A 46 10.22 -23.88 5.84
N ALA A 47 11.36 -23.82 6.54
CA ALA A 47 11.78 -22.62 7.24
C ALA A 47 12.03 -21.44 6.29
N PHE A 48 12.66 -21.69 5.14
CA PHE A 48 12.86 -20.66 4.12
C PHE A 48 11.53 -20.11 3.61
N LEU A 49 10.59 -20.98 3.24
CA LEU A 49 9.28 -20.56 2.76
C LEU A 49 8.53 -19.76 3.83
N ASP A 50 8.60 -20.17 5.09
CA ASP A 50 7.92 -19.46 6.18
C ASP A 50 8.41 -18.01 6.33
N VAL A 51 9.73 -17.80 6.23
CA VAL A 51 10.32 -16.46 6.21
C VAL A 51 9.85 -15.66 5.00
N GLN A 52 9.82 -16.26 3.79
CA GLN A 52 9.35 -15.56 2.59
C GLN A 52 7.89 -15.16 2.68
N ARG A 53 7.03 -16.02 3.24
CA ARG A 53 5.61 -15.70 3.48
C ARG A 53 5.45 -14.53 4.44
N MET A 54 6.19 -14.54 5.55
CA MET A 54 6.19 -13.46 6.53
C MET A 54 6.65 -12.13 5.93
N VAL A 55 7.75 -12.15 5.16
CA VAL A 55 8.26 -10.96 4.47
C VAL A 55 7.26 -10.44 3.44
N GLY A 56 6.63 -11.33 2.66
CA GLY A 56 5.61 -10.94 1.68
C GLY A 56 4.39 -10.29 2.32
N GLN A 57 3.92 -10.81 3.45
CA GLN A 57 2.82 -10.22 4.22
C GLN A 57 3.19 -8.85 4.80
N ALA A 58 4.38 -8.73 5.39
CA ALA A 58 4.86 -7.46 5.92
C ALA A 58 4.97 -6.41 4.80
N LEU A 59 5.56 -6.78 3.65
CA LEU A 59 5.68 -5.89 2.50
C LEU A 59 4.31 -5.43 1.98
N ALA A 60 3.34 -6.34 1.84
CA ALA A 60 2.00 -5.98 1.42
C ALA A 60 1.35 -4.96 2.39
N GLY A 61 1.47 -5.19 3.70
CA GLY A 61 0.94 -4.28 4.72
C GLY A 61 1.58 -2.89 4.70
N GLU A 62 2.91 -2.82 4.55
CA GLU A 62 3.61 -1.53 4.45
C GLU A 62 3.23 -0.75 3.19
N LEU A 63 3.04 -1.44 2.06
CA LEU A 63 2.59 -0.82 0.81
C LEU A 63 1.13 -0.34 0.90
N GLU A 64 0.24 -1.10 1.55
CA GLU A 64 -1.14 -0.67 1.83
C GLU A 64 -1.16 0.57 2.72
N TRP A 65 -0.34 0.59 3.77
CA TRP A 65 -0.22 1.74 4.67
C TRP A 65 0.29 2.99 3.93
N LEU A 66 1.33 2.84 3.09
CA LEU A 66 1.86 3.93 2.29
C LEU A 66 0.82 4.44 1.29
N ALA A 67 0.10 3.54 0.62
CA ALA A 67 -0.97 3.90 -0.31
C ALA A 67 -2.09 4.69 0.40
N GLY A 68 -2.48 4.27 1.60
CA GLY A 68 -3.44 4.99 2.44
C GLY A 68 -2.96 6.39 2.81
N THR A 69 -1.69 6.52 3.18
CA THR A 69 -1.07 7.80 3.51
C THR A 69 -1.04 8.75 2.32
N VAL A 70 -0.61 8.26 1.14
CA VAL A 70 -0.57 9.04 -0.10
C VAL A 70 -1.98 9.51 -0.52
N ALA A 71 -2.98 8.63 -0.42
CA ALA A 71 -4.37 8.99 -0.71
C ALA A 71 -4.89 10.06 0.28
N ALA A 72 -4.61 9.93 1.57
CA ALA A 72 -5.03 10.90 2.57
C ALA A 72 -4.39 12.29 2.36
N VAL A 73 -3.13 12.34 1.89
CA VAL A 73 -2.50 13.61 1.50
C VAL A 73 -3.24 14.23 0.31
N ALA A 74 -3.55 13.44 -0.71
CA ALA A 74 -4.31 13.92 -1.87
C ALA A 74 -5.70 14.47 -1.45
N ASP A 75 -6.43 13.74 -0.61
CA ASP A 75 -7.72 14.16 -0.06
C ASP A 75 -7.60 15.49 0.71
N SER A 76 -6.54 15.65 1.50
CA SER A 76 -6.31 16.89 2.28
C SER A 76 -6.14 18.13 1.40
N TRP A 77 -5.54 17.98 0.21
CA TRP A 77 -5.38 19.08 -0.74
C TRP A 77 -6.71 19.44 -1.40
N VAL A 78 -7.54 18.45 -1.73
CA VAL A 78 -8.90 18.69 -2.25
C VAL A 78 -9.75 19.40 -1.21
N ASP A 79 -9.67 18.99 0.04
CA ASP A 79 -10.41 19.61 1.14
C ASP A 79 -9.96 21.05 1.38
N LEU A 80 -8.64 21.31 1.31
CA LEU A 80 -8.10 22.67 1.38
C LEU A 80 -8.59 23.53 0.21
N ASP A 81 -8.53 23.03 -1.03
CA ASP A 81 -8.99 23.76 -2.21
C ASP A 81 -10.49 24.11 -2.09
N ARG A 82 -11.31 23.14 -1.66
CA ARG A 82 -12.74 23.36 -1.39
C ARG A 82 -12.97 24.44 -0.32
N ALA A 83 -12.20 24.43 0.76
CA ALA A 83 -12.31 25.42 1.82
C ALA A 83 -11.91 26.84 1.38
N LEU A 84 -10.95 26.95 0.45
CA LEU A 84 -10.52 28.23 -0.12
C LEU A 84 -11.52 28.78 -1.15
N LEU A 85 -12.19 27.91 -1.91
CA LEU A 85 -13.17 28.30 -2.94
C LEU A 85 -14.57 28.62 -2.38
N ASP A 86 -14.87 28.19 -1.16
CA ASP A 86 -16.15 28.46 -0.47
C ASP A 86 -15.92 28.90 0.99
N PRO A 87 -15.42 30.14 1.22
CA PRO A 87 -15.04 30.62 2.55
C PRO A 87 -16.23 30.73 3.52
N ASP A 88 -17.46 30.86 3.02
CA ASP A 88 -18.68 31.01 3.84
C ASP A 88 -19.14 29.70 4.52
N ARG A 89 -18.66 28.53 4.06
CA ARG A 89 -18.91 27.24 4.74
C ARG A 89 -18.04 27.04 5.98
N GLY A 90 -16.84 27.61 6.04
CA GLY A 90 -15.92 27.46 7.18
C GLY A 90 -16.37 28.19 8.44
N THR A 91 -17.16 29.27 8.29
CA THR A 91 -17.64 30.09 9.41
C THR A 91 -18.93 29.56 10.06
N ARG A 92 -19.70 28.71 9.37
CA ARG A 92 -20.96 28.13 9.89
C ARG A 92 -20.81 26.81 10.63
N ALA A 93 -19.65 26.16 10.56
CA ALA A 93 -19.37 24.87 11.21
C ALA A 93 -18.64 25.00 12.57
N ARG A 94 -18.42 26.23 13.06
CA ARG A 94 -17.91 26.56 14.40
C ARG A 94 -19.03 27.18 15.23
#